data_AF-A0A960RLA4-F1
#
_entry.id   AF-A0A960RLA4-F1
#
_cell.length_a   1.000
_cell.length_b   1.000
_cell.length_c   1.000
_cell.angle_alpha   90.00
_cell.angle_beta   90.00
_cell.angle_gamma   90.00
#
_symmetry.space_group_name_H-M   'P 1'
#
loop_
_entity.id
_entity.type
_entity.pdbx_description
1 polymer ?
#
loop_
_entity_poly.entity_id
_entity_poly.type
_entity_poly.pdbx_seq_one_letter_code
_entity_poly.pdbx_strand_id
1 'polypeptide(L)'
;MLNLAARHPLAKWSAVSPEAIEVMLIEEHANWARGGVRPANQPRRRLQQYAQWVGACPAWPAELLKAGARWPRVDLNAATRSARSSAGLSVIKSYIADHLCGGALGGTRLDTMICDAMLPLVSAASGRDLAGLWWHWWPGDWPGFAEAARAEVGRVMSPFCQGAVQGLIDWGLELEGLAT
;
A
#
# COMPACT_ATOMS: atom_id res chain seq x y z
N MET A 1 -2.92 -14.72 4.67
CA MET A 1 -2.52 -14.07 3.40
C MET A 1 -1.07 -14.39 3.05
N LEU A 2 -0.10 -14.18 3.94
CA LEU A 2 1.31 -14.52 3.66
C LEU A 2 1.51 -16.01 3.33
N ASN A 3 0.87 -16.92 4.07
CA ASN A 3 0.91 -18.36 3.77
C ASN A 3 0.39 -18.69 2.36
N LEU A 4 -0.67 -18.02 1.90
CA LEU A 4 -1.17 -18.19 0.53
C LEU A 4 -0.17 -17.65 -0.48
N ALA A 5 0.42 -16.48 -0.23
CA ALA A 5 1.40 -15.88 -1.14
C ALA A 5 2.63 -16.78 -1.35
N ALA A 6 3.05 -17.52 -0.31
CA ALA A 6 4.15 -18.49 -0.41
C ALA A 6 3.80 -19.73 -1.26
N ARG A 7 2.52 -20.12 -1.34
CA ARG A 7 2.07 -21.33 -2.05
C ARG A 7 1.50 -21.04 -3.44
N HIS A 8 0.96 -19.83 -3.64
CA HIS A 8 0.30 -19.39 -4.86
C HIS A 8 1.09 -18.21 -5.47
N PRO A 9 2.14 -18.48 -6.28
CA PRO A 9 3.01 -17.46 -6.83
C PRO A 9 2.26 -16.53 -7.79
N LEU A 10 2.64 -15.25 -7.82
CA LEU A 10 1.97 -14.18 -8.58
C LEU A 10 1.71 -14.54 -10.05
N ALA A 11 2.63 -15.26 -10.70
CA ALA A 11 2.51 -15.70 -12.10
C ALA A 11 1.26 -16.56 -12.39
N LYS A 12 0.65 -17.19 -11.37
CA LYS A 12 -0.57 -17.98 -11.51
C LYS A 12 -1.85 -17.16 -11.37
N TRP A 13 -1.76 -15.91 -10.91
CA TRP A 13 -2.94 -15.12 -10.52
C TRP A 13 -3.71 -14.52 -11.70
N SER A 14 -3.10 -14.39 -12.87
CA SER A 14 -3.78 -13.86 -14.06
C SER A 14 -4.92 -14.75 -14.57
N ALA A 15 -4.96 -16.02 -14.15
CA ALA A 15 -5.96 -17.00 -14.54
C ALA A 15 -6.74 -17.58 -13.33
N VAL A 16 -6.66 -16.94 -12.16
CA VAL A 16 -7.37 -17.42 -10.96
C VAL A 16 -8.87 -17.20 -11.14
N SER A 17 -9.63 -18.29 -11.11
CA SER A 17 -11.09 -18.27 -11.15
C SER A 17 -11.69 -18.02 -9.76
N PRO A 18 -12.97 -17.59 -9.67
CA PRO A 18 -13.66 -17.48 -8.39
C PRO A 18 -13.67 -18.78 -7.57
N GLU A 19 -13.78 -19.93 -8.23
CA GLU A 19 -13.76 -21.25 -7.58
C GLU A 19 -12.39 -21.53 -6.95
N ALA A 20 -11.31 -21.17 -7.65
CA ALA A 20 -9.95 -21.30 -7.12
C ALA A 20 -9.75 -20.42 -5.87
N ILE A 21 -10.37 -19.23 -5.81
CA ILE A 21 -10.36 -18.38 -4.60
C ILE A 21 -11.04 -19.09 -3.43
N GLU A 22 -12.18 -19.74 -3.64
CA GLU A 22 -12.86 -20.49 -2.56
C GLU A 22 -12.02 -21.66 -2.06
N VAL A 23 -11.33 -22.37 -2.96
CA VAL A 23 -10.37 -23.42 -2.56
C VAL A 23 -9.25 -22.83 -1.69
N MET A 24 -8.63 -21.71 -2.09
CA MET A 24 -7.59 -21.03 -1.30
C MET A 24 -8.10 -20.57 0.08
N LEU A 25 -9.36 -20.14 0.18
CA LEU A 25 -9.96 -19.76 1.46
C LEU A 25 -10.14 -20.95 2.39
N ILE A 26 -10.56 -22.09 1.86
CA ILE A 26 -10.73 -23.35 2.60
C ILE A 26 -9.37 -23.88 3.06
N GLU A 27 -8.35 -23.87 2.19
CA GLU A 27 -6.98 -24.31 2.51
C GLU A 27 -6.40 -23.64 3.76
N GLU A 28 -6.69 -22.35 3.97
CA GLU A 28 -6.18 -21.58 5.12
C GLU A 28 -7.24 -21.32 6.19
N HIS A 29 -8.39 -22.00 6.14
CA HIS A 29 -9.53 -21.71 7.02
C HIS A 29 -9.15 -21.68 8.51
N ALA A 30 -8.31 -22.63 8.94
CA ALA A 30 -7.83 -22.74 10.32
C ALA A 30 -6.82 -21.66 10.73
N ASN A 31 -6.14 -21.04 9.76
CA ASN A 31 -5.03 -20.10 9.97
C ASN A 31 -5.44 -18.64 9.82
N TRP A 32 -6.67 -18.35 9.37
CA TRP A 32 -7.16 -16.97 9.34
C TRP A 32 -7.27 -16.42 10.76
N ALA A 33 -6.57 -15.33 11.03
CA ALA A 33 -6.84 -14.52 12.21
C ALA A 33 -8.27 -14.00 12.11
N ARG A 34 -9.17 -14.53 12.95
CA ARG A 34 -10.61 -14.19 12.95
C ARG A 34 -10.94 -12.98 13.83
N GLY A 35 -10.01 -12.52 14.66
CA GLY A 35 -10.18 -11.36 15.53
C GLY A 35 -9.79 -10.05 14.83
N GLY A 36 -10.64 -9.03 14.91
CA GLY A 36 -10.30 -7.64 14.53
C GLY A 36 -10.18 -7.35 13.03
N VAL A 37 -10.54 -8.29 12.15
CA VAL A 37 -10.44 -8.07 10.69
C VAL A 37 -11.55 -7.14 10.23
N ARG A 38 -11.18 -5.92 9.84
CA ARG A 38 -12.11 -4.96 9.22
C ARG A 38 -12.82 -5.56 7.99
N PRO A 39 -14.06 -5.18 7.68
CA PRO A 39 -14.80 -5.72 6.54
C PRO A 39 -14.06 -5.63 5.19
N ALA A 40 -13.27 -4.57 4.98
CA ALA A 40 -12.44 -4.37 3.78
C ALA A 40 -11.14 -5.21 3.76
N ASN A 41 -10.82 -5.89 4.85
CA ASN A 41 -9.68 -6.79 5.00
C ASN A 41 -10.11 -8.26 5.06
N GLN A 42 -11.39 -8.56 4.79
CA GLN A 42 -11.84 -9.94 4.71
C GLN A 42 -11.07 -10.68 3.61
N PRO A 43 -10.51 -11.88 3.91
CA PRO A 43 -9.66 -12.62 2.99
C PRO A 43 -10.28 -12.80 1.61
N ARG A 44 -11.56 -13.20 1.53
CA ARG A 44 -12.27 -13.39 0.25
C ARG A 44 -12.22 -12.16 -0.64
N ARG A 45 -12.61 -11.00 -0.11
CA ARG A 45 -12.61 -9.73 -0.86
C ARG A 45 -11.20 -9.36 -1.31
N ARG A 46 -10.19 -9.57 -0.47
CA ARG A 46 -8.79 -9.28 -0.81
C ARG A 46 -8.27 -10.19 -1.93
N LEU A 47 -8.56 -11.49 -1.86
CA LEU A 47 -8.18 -12.43 -2.92
C LEU A 47 -8.85 -12.08 -4.25
N GLN A 48 -10.13 -11.71 -4.23
CA GLN A 48 -10.85 -11.24 -5.41
C GLN A 48 -10.23 -9.97 -6.01
N GLN A 49 -9.87 -9.00 -5.18
CA GLN A 49 -9.18 -7.78 -5.62
C GLN A 49 -7.82 -8.08 -6.26
N TYR A 50 -7.04 -9.00 -5.68
CA TYR A 50 -5.75 -9.41 -6.24
C TYR A 50 -5.92 -10.16 -7.56
N ALA A 51 -6.89 -11.07 -7.67
CA ALA A 51 -7.18 -11.76 -8.93
C ALA A 51 -7.62 -10.77 -10.01
N GLN A 52 -8.50 -9.81 -9.68
CA GLN A 52 -8.93 -8.75 -10.60
C GLN A 52 -7.76 -7.89 -11.06
N TRP A 53 -6.92 -7.42 -10.13
CA TRP A 53 -5.75 -6.60 -10.44
C TRP A 53 -4.76 -7.35 -11.34
N VAL A 54 -4.34 -8.56 -10.96
CA VAL A 54 -3.36 -9.32 -11.73
C VAL A 54 -3.93 -9.80 -13.07
N GLY A 55 -5.24 -10.08 -13.14
CA GLY A 55 -5.92 -10.36 -14.40
C GLY A 55 -5.92 -9.17 -15.35
N ALA A 56 -6.17 -7.95 -14.84
CA ALA A 56 -6.18 -6.73 -15.65
C ALA A 56 -4.77 -6.28 -16.08
N CYS A 57 -3.79 -6.39 -15.19
CA CYS A 57 -2.43 -5.91 -15.41
C CYS A 57 -1.38 -6.98 -15.07
N PRO A 58 -1.30 -8.11 -15.79
CA PRO A 58 -0.43 -9.24 -15.42
C PRO A 58 1.07 -8.88 -15.42
N ALA A 59 1.46 -7.93 -16.25
CA ALA A 59 2.83 -7.43 -16.35
C ALA A 59 3.18 -6.32 -15.33
N TRP A 60 2.26 -5.98 -14.40
CA TRP A 60 2.44 -4.86 -13.47
C TRP A 60 3.78 -4.88 -12.70
N PRO A 61 4.38 -6.02 -12.27
CA PRO A 61 5.64 -5.97 -11.55
C PRO A 61 6.79 -5.48 -12.43
N ALA A 62 6.86 -5.96 -13.66
CA ALA A 62 7.90 -5.54 -14.61
C ALA A 62 7.71 -4.07 -15.01
N GLU A 63 6.47 -3.64 -15.25
CA GLU A 63 6.17 -2.24 -15.57
C GLU A 63 6.38 -1.31 -14.38
N LEU A 64 6.13 -1.77 -13.16
CA LEU A 64 6.45 -1.03 -11.94
C LEU A 64 7.95 -0.76 -11.84
N LEU A 65 8.80 -1.76 -12.09
CA LEU A 65 10.25 -1.56 -12.02
C LEU A 65 10.74 -0.60 -13.12
N LYS A 66 10.22 -0.73 -14.33
CA LYS A 66 10.54 0.18 -15.45
C LYS A 66 10.12 1.63 -15.15
N ALA A 67 8.90 1.83 -14.65
CA ALA A 67 8.40 3.16 -14.29
C ALA A 67 9.16 3.71 -13.07
N GLY A 68 9.37 2.87 -12.07
CA GLY A 68 10.06 3.18 -10.82
C GLY A 68 11.50 3.62 -11.03
N ALA A 69 12.19 3.13 -12.06
CA ALA A 69 13.53 3.60 -12.44
C ALA A 69 13.57 5.09 -12.85
N ARG A 70 12.44 5.65 -13.27
CA ARG A 70 12.32 7.03 -13.77
C ARG A 70 11.71 7.99 -12.76
N TRP A 71 11.21 7.50 -11.62
CA TRP A 71 10.62 8.35 -10.60
C TRP A 71 11.65 9.32 -10.01
N PRO A 72 11.26 10.55 -9.66
CA PRO A 72 12.18 11.56 -9.18
C PRO A 72 12.72 11.22 -7.79
N ARG A 73 13.92 11.72 -7.49
CA ARG A 73 14.38 11.79 -6.10
C ARG A 73 13.74 13.02 -5.46
N VAL A 74 13.28 12.86 -4.22
CA VAL A 74 12.66 13.93 -3.44
C VAL A 74 13.45 14.11 -2.16
N ASP A 75 13.72 15.36 -1.79
CA ASP A 75 14.35 15.69 -0.51
C ASP A 75 13.33 15.52 0.62
N LEU A 76 13.68 14.74 1.65
CA LEU A 76 12.86 14.52 2.84
C LEU A 76 12.55 15.81 3.61
N ASN A 77 13.45 16.80 3.55
CA ASN A 77 13.31 18.05 4.29
C ASN A 77 12.50 19.10 3.54
N ALA A 78 12.08 18.82 2.30
CA ALA A 78 11.29 19.74 1.53
C ALA A 78 9.89 19.92 2.16
N ALA A 79 9.28 21.09 1.96
CA ALA A 79 7.88 21.27 2.34
C ALA A 79 6.99 20.33 1.51
N THR A 80 6.19 19.47 2.15
CA THR A 80 5.38 18.42 1.50
C THR A 80 4.58 18.91 0.30
N ARG A 81 4.00 20.10 0.36
CA ARG A 81 3.23 20.66 -0.77
C ARG A 81 4.11 20.91 -1.99
N SER A 82 5.26 21.52 -1.76
CA SER A 82 6.25 21.80 -2.81
C SER A 82 6.83 20.51 -3.36
N ALA A 83 7.21 19.58 -2.49
CA ALA A 83 7.71 18.26 -2.85
C ALA A 83 6.74 17.49 -3.77
N ARG A 84 5.44 17.45 -3.42
CA ARG A 84 4.41 16.80 -4.25
C ARG A 84 4.29 17.44 -5.63
N SER A 85 4.31 18.77 -5.68
CA SER A 85 4.15 19.52 -6.92
C SER A 85 5.36 19.38 -7.83
N SER A 86 6.58 19.56 -7.30
CA SER A 86 7.81 19.55 -8.09
C SER A 86 8.14 18.16 -8.62
N ALA A 87 7.84 17.11 -7.87
CA ALA A 87 8.06 15.72 -8.28
C ALA A 87 6.86 15.08 -9.00
N GLY A 88 5.77 15.83 -9.25
CA GLY A 88 4.63 15.34 -10.01
C GLY A 88 3.95 14.12 -9.37
N LEU A 89 3.84 14.07 -8.04
CA LEU A 89 3.35 12.88 -7.32
C LEU A 89 1.92 12.51 -7.70
N SER A 90 1.07 13.48 -8.06
CA SER A 90 -0.29 13.22 -8.55
C SER A 90 -0.27 12.48 -9.89
N VAL A 91 0.64 12.84 -10.79
CA VAL A 91 0.82 12.17 -12.09
C VAL A 91 1.31 10.74 -11.88
N ILE A 92 2.28 10.54 -11.00
CA ILE A 92 2.77 9.20 -10.64
C ILE A 92 1.63 8.36 -10.06
N LYS A 93 0.84 8.91 -9.13
CA LYS A 93 -0.30 8.22 -8.52
C LYS A 93 -1.33 7.79 -9.57
N SER A 94 -1.73 8.70 -10.48
CA SER A 94 -2.66 8.38 -11.57
C SER A 94 -2.11 7.30 -12.50
N TYR A 95 -0.83 7.40 -12.87
CA TYR A 95 -0.18 6.36 -13.68
C TYR A 95 -0.25 4.98 -12.99
N ILE A 96 0.07 4.91 -11.70
CA ILE A 96 0.00 3.66 -10.94
C ILE A 96 -1.44 3.13 -10.92
N ALA A 97 -2.42 3.99 -10.60
CA ALA A 97 -3.83 3.60 -10.55
C ALA A 97 -4.33 3.01 -11.87
N ASP A 98 -4.04 3.70 -12.97
CA ASP A 98 -4.63 3.40 -14.27
C ASP A 98 -3.85 2.30 -15.00
N HIS A 99 -2.51 2.35 -14.97
CA HIS A 99 -1.64 1.52 -15.83
C HIS A 99 -1.02 0.34 -15.08
N LEU A 100 -0.81 0.45 -13.76
CA LEU A 100 -0.25 -0.65 -12.98
C LEU A 100 -1.32 -1.43 -12.23
N CYS A 101 -2.39 -0.76 -11.80
CA CYS A 101 -3.49 -1.36 -11.04
C CYS A 101 -4.73 -1.65 -11.89
N GLY A 102 -4.84 -1.12 -13.11
CA GLY A 102 -6.02 -1.31 -13.97
C GLY A 102 -7.31 -0.84 -13.32
N GLY A 103 -7.25 0.16 -12.43
CA GLY A 103 -8.40 0.63 -11.65
C GLY A 103 -8.89 -0.32 -10.55
N ALA A 104 -8.24 -1.48 -10.34
CA ALA A 104 -8.65 -2.45 -9.31
C ALA A 104 -8.40 -1.96 -7.88
N LEU A 105 -7.56 -0.93 -7.72
CA LEU A 105 -7.23 -0.30 -6.44
C LEU A 105 -7.47 1.21 -6.54
N GLY A 106 -8.11 1.78 -5.53
CA GLY A 106 -8.40 3.22 -5.45
C GLY A 106 -8.38 3.75 -4.02
N GLY A 107 -8.50 5.08 -3.89
CA GLY A 107 -8.55 5.76 -2.59
C GLY A 107 -7.32 5.48 -1.72
N THR A 108 -7.53 5.44 -0.40
CA THR A 108 -6.48 5.19 0.61
C THR A 108 -5.82 3.81 0.45
N ARG A 109 -6.53 2.85 -0.14
CA ARG A 109 -5.98 1.52 -0.41
C ARG A 109 -4.87 1.55 -1.46
N LEU A 110 -5.03 2.39 -2.49
CA LEU A 110 -3.98 2.60 -3.48
C LEU A 110 -2.75 3.20 -2.80
N ASP A 111 -2.94 4.22 -1.96
CA ASP A 111 -1.85 4.86 -1.22
C ASP A 111 -1.12 3.87 -0.30
N THR A 112 -1.84 3.01 0.42
CA THR A 112 -1.25 1.89 1.19
C THR A 112 -0.40 0.99 0.30
N MET A 113 -0.92 0.56 -0.85
CA MET A 113 -0.16 -0.33 -1.74
C MET A 113 1.09 0.35 -2.31
N ILE A 114 1.02 1.65 -2.59
CA ILE A 114 2.17 2.40 -3.07
C ILE A 114 3.25 2.49 -1.99
N CYS A 115 2.87 2.91 -0.78
CA CYS A 115 3.79 3.11 0.33
C CYS A 115 4.36 1.81 0.90
N ASP A 116 3.54 0.79 1.07
CA ASP A 116 3.91 -0.40 1.84
C ASP A 116 4.43 -1.55 0.96
N ALA A 117 4.15 -1.51 -0.34
CA ALA A 117 4.57 -2.56 -1.27
C ALA A 117 5.38 -2.03 -2.45
N MET A 118 4.86 -1.09 -3.23
CA MET A 118 5.47 -0.73 -4.51
C MET A 118 6.77 0.06 -4.36
N LEU A 119 6.79 1.12 -3.53
CA LEU A 119 7.99 1.92 -3.30
C LEU A 119 9.12 1.07 -2.67
N PRO A 120 8.87 0.25 -1.63
CA PRO A 120 9.88 -0.68 -1.10
C PRO A 120 10.38 -1.67 -2.15
N LEU A 121 9.50 -2.23 -2.99
CA LEU A 121 9.89 -3.18 -4.02
C LEU A 121 10.80 -2.54 -5.08
N VAL A 122 10.47 -1.34 -5.54
CA VAL A 122 11.31 -0.60 -6.49
C VAL A 122 12.66 -0.26 -5.84
N SER A 123 12.65 0.24 -4.60
CA SER A 123 13.87 0.55 -3.84
C SER A 123 14.79 -0.67 -3.73
N ALA A 124 14.25 -1.81 -3.28
CA ALA A 124 14.99 -3.06 -3.13
C ALA A 124 15.54 -3.60 -4.46
N ALA A 125 14.76 -3.55 -5.53
CA ALA A 125 15.15 -4.08 -6.84
C ALA A 125 16.16 -3.19 -7.59
N SER A 126 16.14 -1.87 -7.35
CA SER A 126 16.96 -0.90 -8.10
C SER A 126 18.09 -0.29 -7.29
N GLY A 127 18.11 -0.48 -5.96
CA GLY A 127 19.03 0.20 -5.05
C GLY A 127 18.78 1.70 -4.90
N ARG A 128 17.69 2.23 -5.47
CA ARG A 128 17.37 3.65 -5.43
C ARG A 128 16.75 4.03 -4.08
N ASP A 129 17.21 5.15 -3.53
CA ASP A 129 16.56 5.78 -2.39
C ASP A 129 15.25 6.48 -2.81
N LEU A 130 14.13 5.91 -2.39
CA LEU A 130 12.79 6.45 -2.59
C LEU A 130 12.15 6.96 -1.28
N ALA A 131 12.94 7.13 -0.21
CA ALA A 131 12.43 7.54 1.09
C ALA A 131 11.71 8.89 1.04
N GLY A 132 12.22 9.85 0.25
CA GLY A 132 11.56 11.14 0.06
C GLY A 132 10.19 11.03 -0.62
N LEU A 133 10.07 10.17 -1.65
CA LEU A 133 8.78 9.90 -2.29
C LEU A 133 7.80 9.28 -1.29
N TRP A 134 8.27 8.28 -0.54
CA TRP A 134 7.48 7.60 0.48
C TRP A 134 7.00 8.61 1.54
N TRP A 135 7.91 9.42 2.09
CA TRP A 135 7.61 10.37 3.16
C TRP A 135 6.55 11.38 2.78
N HIS A 136 6.68 12.00 1.58
CA HIS A 136 5.75 13.02 1.11
C HIS A 136 4.49 12.42 0.44
N TRP A 137 4.37 11.11 0.32
CA TRP A 137 3.18 10.48 -0.27
C TRP A 137 1.92 10.78 0.54
N TRP A 138 0.73 10.59 -0.05
CA TRP A 138 -0.52 10.66 0.71
C TRP A 138 -0.60 9.46 1.66
N PRO A 139 -1.14 9.64 2.88
CA PRO A 139 -1.30 8.52 3.78
C PRO A 139 -2.38 7.56 3.29
N GLY A 140 -2.11 6.27 3.44
CA GLY A 140 -3.05 5.19 3.11
C GLY A 140 -4.10 4.91 4.18
N ASP A 141 -4.51 3.66 4.28
CA ASP A 141 -5.42 3.17 5.32
C ASP A 141 -4.81 3.33 6.73
N TRP A 142 -5.61 3.82 7.66
CA TRP A 142 -5.22 4.05 9.06
C TRP A 142 -5.59 2.86 9.94
N PRO A 143 -4.82 2.48 10.96
CA PRO A 143 -5.29 1.50 11.94
C PRO A 143 -6.51 2.04 12.72
N GLY A 144 -7.37 1.13 13.21
CA GLY A 144 -8.68 1.49 13.80
C GLY A 144 -8.59 2.39 15.01
N PHE A 145 -7.59 2.16 15.86
CA PHE A 145 -7.34 2.98 17.05
C PHE A 145 -6.98 4.43 16.70
N ALA A 146 -6.37 4.66 15.53
CA ALA A 146 -5.92 5.99 15.12
C ALA A 146 -6.97 6.75 14.30
N GLU A 147 -8.09 6.11 13.97
CA GLU A 147 -9.17 6.71 13.16
C GLU A 147 -9.84 7.88 13.87
N ALA A 148 -10.01 7.79 15.19
CA ALA A 148 -10.51 8.87 16.04
C ALA A 148 -9.52 10.07 16.11
N ALA A 149 -8.21 9.80 16.05
CA ALA A 149 -7.19 10.84 16.09
C ALA A 149 -7.02 11.56 14.74
N ARG A 150 -7.46 10.95 13.63
CA ARG A 150 -7.21 11.46 12.26
C ARG A 150 -7.66 12.91 12.05
N ALA A 151 -8.81 13.30 12.60
CA ALA A 151 -9.33 14.66 12.46
C ALA A 151 -8.42 15.69 13.13
N GLU A 152 -7.95 15.40 14.34
CA GLU A 152 -7.10 16.33 15.10
C GLU A 152 -5.68 16.37 14.57
N VAL A 153 -5.13 15.21 14.18
CA VAL A 153 -3.82 15.15 13.53
C VAL A 153 -3.86 15.92 12.20
N GLY A 154 -4.94 15.78 11.42
CA GLY A 154 -5.09 16.51 10.15
C GLY A 154 -5.15 18.03 10.29
N ARG A 155 -5.52 18.56 11.47
CA ARG A 155 -5.49 20.01 11.76
C ARG A 155 -4.07 20.50 12.04
N VAL A 156 -3.28 19.69 12.73
CA VAL A 156 -1.91 20.05 13.15
C VAL A 156 -0.89 19.74 12.05
N MET A 157 -1.11 18.69 11.26
CA MET A 157 -0.19 18.20 10.23
C MET A 157 -0.73 18.47 8.83
N SER A 158 -0.49 19.68 8.32
CA SER A 158 -0.90 20.09 6.97
C SER A 158 0.28 20.60 6.13
N PRO A 159 0.57 20.01 4.95
CA PRO A 159 -0.16 18.92 4.32
C PRO A 159 0.12 17.59 4.99
N PHE A 160 -0.92 16.77 5.11
CA PHE A 160 -0.81 15.45 5.68
C PHE A 160 -0.08 14.48 4.74
N CYS A 161 0.92 13.76 5.25
CA CYS A 161 1.75 12.84 4.46
C CYS A 161 2.08 11.53 5.19
N GLN A 162 2.43 10.50 4.44
CA GLN A 162 2.71 9.16 4.96
C GLN A 162 3.76 9.17 6.08
N GLY A 163 4.87 9.89 5.90
CA GLY A 163 5.95 9.92 6.90
C GLY A 163 5.50 10.50 8.24
N ALA A 164 4.72 11.58 8.21
CA ALA A 164 4.10 12.18 9.38
C ALA A 164 3.17 11.19 10.13
N VAL A 165 2.40 10.41 9.38
CA VAL A 165 1.48 9.41 9.94
C VAL A 165 2.25 8.24 10.56
N GLN A 166 3.30 7.78 9.92
CA GLN A 166 4.13 6.72 10.47
C GLN A 166 4.78 7.17 11.78
N GLY A 167 5.32 8.39 11.84
CA GLY A 167 5.88 8.94 13.08
C GLY A 167 4.85 9.02 14.22
N LEU A 168 3.58 9.32 13.92
CA LEU A 168 2.52 9.29 14.92
C LEU A 168 2.23 7.86 15.42
N ILE A 169 2.18 6.89 14.51
CA ILE A 169 1.96 5.48 14.86
C ILE A 169 3.10 4.98 15.75
N ASP A 170 4.34 5.26 15.35
CA ASP A 170 5.54 4.86 16.11
C ASP A 170 5.53 5.47 17.51
N TRP A 171 5.21 6.77 17.64
CA TRP A 171 5.06 7.41 18.95
C TRP A 171 3.93 6.80 19.80
N GLY A 172 2.80 6.44 19.18
CA GLY A 172 1.71 5.76 19.89
C GLY A 172 2.12 4.39 20.43
N LEU A 173 2.87 3.61 19.65
CA LEU A 173 3.41 2.31 20.07
C LEU A 173 4.45 2.45 21.20
N GLU A 174 5.28 3.49 21.16
CA GLU A 174 6.22 3.80 22.25
C GLU A 174 5.48 4.10 23.56
N LEU A 175 4.40 4.89 23.51
CA LEU A 175 3.59 5.20 24.69
C LEU A 175 2.90 3.95 25.27
N GLU A 176 2.40 3.05 24.41
CA GLU A 176 1.84 1.77 24.85
C GLU A 176 2.91 0.89 25.51
N GLY A 177 4.12 0.83 24.92
CA GLY A 177 5.24 0.04 25.47
C GLY A 177 5.78 0.57 26.80
N LEU A 178 5.66 1.87 27.07
CA LEU A 178 5.99 2.50 28.36
C LEU A 178 4.91 2.31 29.43
N ALA A 179 3.70 1.90 29.04
CA ALA A 179 2.58 1.68 29.95
C ALA A 179 2.50 0.24 30.48
N THR A 180 3.35 -0.67 29.99
CA THR A 180 3.52 -2.06 30.44
C THR A 180 4.78 -2.27 31.25
#